data_AF-A0A6V6Z7R9-F1
#
_entry.id   AF-A0A6V6Z7R9-F1
#
_cell.length_a   1.000
_cell.length_b   1.000
_cell.length_c   1.000
_cell.angle_alpha   90.00
_cell.angle_beta   90.00
_cell.angle_gamma   90.00
#
_symmetry.space_group_name_H-M   'P 1'
#
loop_
_entity.id
_entity.type
_entity.pdbx_description
1 polymer ?
#
loop_
_entity_poly.entity_id
_entity_poly.type
_entity_poly.pdbx_seq_one_letter_code
_entity_poly.pdbx_strand_id
1 'polypeptide(L)'
;MKFITAIIKHLIWLFLSVFSGMAWMRIELGKPINATGFFAIFNGLDVLIMICIGGVIGLISVIPFVLIDLCYIRRKIETKLNQNIIRISSIIILSAMITFIHYVLEFTLDWI
;
A
#
# COMPACT_ATOMS: atom_id res chain seq x y z
N MET A 1 -27.65 3.87 -9.00
CA MET A 1 -27.31 2.81 -8.00
C MET A 1 -26.08 1.99 -8.40
N LYS A 2 -26.04 1.29 -9.56
CA LYS A 2 -24.89 0.46 -9.99
C LYS A 2 -23.53 1.19 -10.01
N PHE A 3 -23.51 2.47 -10.41
CA PHE A 3 -22.28 3.28 -10.47
C PHE A 3 -21.72 3.62 -9.08
N ILE A 4 -22.60 4.02 -8.14
CA ILE A 4 -22.23 4.32 -6.75
C ILE A 4 -21.64 3.07 -6.08
N THR A 5 -22.26 1.89 -6.29
CA THR A 5 -21.75 0.63 -5.74
C THR A 5 -20.36 0.28 -6.29
N ALA A 6 -20.09 0.61 -7.56
CA ALA A 6 -18.77 0.40 -8.15
C ALA A 6 -17.72 1.35 -7.55
N ILE A 7 -18.07 2.63 -7.34
CA ILE A 7 -17.19 3.62 -6.70
C ILE A 7 -16.84 3.18 -5.28
N ILE A 8 -17.84 2.84 -4.46
CA ILE A 8 -17.63 2.40 -3.08
C ILE A 8 -16.70 1.18 -3.04
N LYS A 9 -16.89 0.23 -3.95
CA LYS A 9 -16.04 -0.96 -4.02
C LYS A 9 -14.58 -0.61 -4.32
N HIS A 10 -14.32 0.27 -5.29
CA HIS A 10 -12.95 0.71 -5.58
C HIS A 10 -12.36 1.53 -4.44
N LEU A 11 -13.17 2.34 -3.76
CA LEU A 11 -12.76 3.10 -2.59
C LEU A 11 -12.30 2.17 -1.46
N ILE A 12 -13.03 1.08 -1.19
CA ILE A 12 -12.62 0.07 -0.22
C ILE A 12 -11.27 -0.54 -0.59
N TRP A 13 -11.07 -0.89 -1.86
CA TRP A 13 -9.78 -1.43 -2.32
C TRP A 13 -8.65 -0.41 -2.24
N LEU A 14 -8.93 0.87 -2.50
CA LEU A 14 -7.99 1.96 -2.33
C LEU A 14 -7.56 2.08 -0.88
N PHE A 15 -8.51 2.11 0.07
CA PHE A 15 -8.18 2.13 1.50
C PHE A 15 -7.36 0.92 1.91
N LEU A 16 -7.73 -0.28 1.44
CA LEU A 16 -7.00 -1.50 1.76
C LEU A 16 -5.54 -1.45 1.26
N SER A 17 -5.34 -0.91 0.07
CA SER A 17 -4.02 -0.72 -0.55
C SER A 17 -3.19 0.33 0.19
N VAL A 18 -3.77 1.47 0.57
CA VAL A 18 -3.11 2.50 1.40
C VAL A 18 -2.71 1.94 2.76
N PHE A 19 -3.62 1.26 3.45
CA PHE A 19 -3.31 0.61 4.73
C PHE A 19 -2.23 -0.46 4.59
N SER A 20 -2.20 -1.20 3.48
CA SER A 20 -1.13 -2.16 3.22
C SER A 20 0.23 -1.49 3.07
N GLY A 21 0.32 -0.38 2.33
CA GLY A 21 1.57 0.39 2.19
C GLY A 21 2.05 0.96 3.53
N MET A 22 1.15 1.54 4.33
CA MET A 22 1.47 2.03 5.68
C MET A 22 1.89 0.91 6.62
N ALA A 23 1.18 -0.23 6.61
CA ALA A 23 1.52 -1.39 7.42
C ALA A 23 2.92 -1.92 7.08
N TRP A 24 3.27 -1.91 5.79
CA TRP A 24 4.60 -2.29 5.37
C TRP A 24 5.67 -1.31 5.85
N MET A 25 5.45 0.00 5.68
CA MET A 25 6.39 1.02 6.17
C MET A 25 6.60 0.90 7.69
N ARG A 26 5.58 0.47 8.45
CA ARG A 26 5.71 0.17 9.88
C ARG A 26 6.63 -1.01 10.17
N ILE A 27 6.63 -2.04 9.32
CA ILE A 27 7.54 -3.18 9.45
C ILE A 27 8.99 -2.72 9.21
N GLU A 28 9.18 -1.85 8.22
CA GLU A 28 10.50 -1.32 7.83
C GLU A 28 11.09 -0.35 8.86
N LEU A 29 10.28 0.60 9.36
CA LEU A 29 10.67 1.53 10.44
C LEU A 29 10.90 0.82 11.79
N GLY A 30 10.30 -0.35 12.00
CA GLY A 30 10.45 -1.11 13.23
C GLY A 30 9.79 -0.47 14.45
N LYS A 31 10.48 -0.51 15.61
CA LYS A 31 9.93 0.02 16.86
C LYS A 31 10.09 1.54 16.91
N PRO A 32 9.07 2.29 17.37
CA PRO A 32 9.16 3.73 17.54
C PRO A 32 10.31 4.07 18.48
N ILE A 33 11.17 4.98 18.05
CA ILE A 33 12.30 5.46 18.84
C ILE A 33 11.82 6.69 19.61
N ASN A 34 11.74 6.56 20.93
CA ASN A 34 11.40 7.70 21.79
C ASN A 34 12.69 8.44 22.16
N ALA A 35 12.93 9.56 21.50
CA ALA A 35 14.00 10.47 21.85
C ALA A 35 13.67 11.26 23.12
N THR A 36 14.69 11.54 23.94
CA THR A 36 14.59 12.32 25.18
C THR A 36 15.33 13.65 25.05
N GLY A 37 14.97 14.64 25.87
CA GLY A 37 15.59 15.97 25.86
C GLY A 37 15.21 16.81 24.63
N PHE A 38 16.16 17.58 24.07
CA PHE A 38 15.92 18.46 22.91
C PHE A 38 15.42 17.70 21.67
N PHE A 39 15.85 16.45 21.49
CA PHE A 39 15.42 15.60 20.37
C PHE A 39 13.99 15.07 20.52
N ALA A 40 13.30 15.30 21.64
CA ALA A 40 11.91 14.90 21.82
C ALA A 40 10.94 15.57 20.82
N ILE A 41 11.35 16.67 20.18
CA ILE A 41 10.61 17.32 19.08
C ILE A 41 10.45 16.37 17.87
N PHE A 42 11.37 15.41 17.70
CA PHE A 42 11.33 14.41 16.64
C PHE A 42 10.51 13.17 17.00
N ASN A 43 9.95 13.09 18.21
CA ASN A 43 9.02 12.01 18.55
C ASN A 43 7.78 12.12 17.66
N GLY A 44 7.45 11.05 16.94
CA GLY A 44 6.36 11.03 15.96
C GLY A 44 6.81 11.29 14.52
N LEU A 45 8.09 11.57 14.27
CA LEU A 45 8.65 11.64 12.91
C LEU A 45 8.54 10.28 12.19
N ASP A 46 8.71 9.19 12.93
CA ASP A 46 8.47 7.82 12.47
C ASP A 46 7.01 7.61 12.01
N VAL A 47 6.04 8.14 12.76
CA VAL A 47 4.61 8.10 12.38
C VAL A 47 4.35 8.97 11.15
N LEU A 48 4.99 10.14 11.07
CA LEU A 48 4.86 11.03 9.91
C LEU A 48 5.41 10.38 8.64
N ILE A 49 6.60 9.79 8.72
CA ILE A 49 7.23 9.05 7.62
C ILE A 49 6.36 7.87 7.20
N MET A 50 5.83 7.11 8.16
CA MET A 50 4.91 5.99 7.88
C MET A 50 3.67 6.45 7.12
N ILE A 51 3.06 7.57 7.50
CA ILE A 51 1.86 8.11 6.83
C ILE A 51 2.22 8.66 5.44
N CYS A 52 3.28 9.45 5.31
CA CYS A 52 3.66 10.07 4.05
C CYS A 52 4.19 9.04 3.05
N ILE A 53 5.25 8.32 3.38
CA ILE A 53 5.90 7.37 2.46
C ILE A 53 5.00 6.15 2.25
N GLY A 54 4.51 5.54 3.34
CA GLY A 54 3.63 4.37 3.26
C GLY A 54 2.30 4.68 2.56
N GLY A 55 1.75 5.89 2.76
CA GLY A 55 0.55 6.35 2.07
C GLY A 55 0.78 6.55 0.57
N VAL A 56 1.91 7.15 0.17
CA VAL A 56 2.29 7.33 -1.24
C VAL A 56 2.54 5.99 -1.93
N ILE A 57 3.26 5.07 -1.29
CA ILE A 57 3.49 3.70 -1.79
C ILE A 57 2.15 3.01 -2.04
N GLY A 58 1.24 3.08 -1.06
CA GLY A 58 -0.10 2.54 -1.19
C GLY A 58 -0.88 3.16 -2.35
N LEU A 59 -0.86 4.49 -2.46
CA LEU A 59 -1.55 5.21 -3.55
C LEU A 59 -1.04 4.79 -4.94
N ILE A 60 0.29 4.69 -5.10
CA ILE A 60 0.91 4.25 -6.36
C ILE A 60 0.50 2.81 -6.68
N SER A 61 0.39 1.94 -5.67
CA SER A 61 0.00 0.53 -5.84
C SER A 61 -1.44 0.34 -6.33
N VAL A 62 -2.33 1.31 -6.11
CA VAL A 62 -3.72 1.26 -6.60
C VAL A 62 -3.78 1.29 -8.12
N ILE A 63 -2.89 2.03 -8.79
CA ILE A 63 -2.90 2.20 -10.25
C ILE A 63 -2.78 0.84 -10.98
N PRO A 64 -1.71 0.04 -10.76
CA PRO A 64 -1.60 -1.28 -11.35
C PRO A 64 -2.66 -2.26 -10.82
N PHE A 65 -3.10 -2.12 -9.55
CA PHE A 65 -4.19 -2.95 -9.03
C PHE A 65 -5.49 -2.77 -9.81
N VAL A 66 -5.90 -1.52 -10.08
CA VAL A 66 -7.11 -1.21 -10.85
C VAL A 66 -7.00 -1.74 -12.28
N LEU A 67 -5.82 -1.64 -12.90
CA LEU A 67 -5.55 -2.23 -14.22
C LEU A 67 -5.75 -3.75 -14.21
N ILE A 68 -5.21 -4.45 -13.21
CA ILE A 68 -5.37 -5.90 -13.05
C ILE A 68 -6.85 -6.26 -12.79
N ASP A 69 -7.56 -5.52 -11.93
CA ASP A 69 -8.95 -5.81 -11.62
C ASP A 69 -9.86 -5.67 -12.86
N LEU A 70 -9.69 -4.57 -13.61
CA LEU A 70 -10.51 -4.28 -14.78
C LEU A 70 -10.18 -5.20 -15.97
N CYS A 71 -8.90 -5.42 -16.26
CA CYS A 71 -8.47 -6.17 -17.44
C CYS A 71 -8.53 -7.68 -17.24
N TYR A 72 -8.15 -8.16 -16.04
CA TYR A 72 -7.98 -9.59 -15.79
C TYR A 72 -9.09 -10.15 -14.91
N ILE A 73 -9.22 -9.67 -13.67
CA ILE A 73 -10.07 -10.32 -12.65
C ILE A 73 -11.54 -10.28 -13.07
N ARG A 74 -12.04 -9.13 -13.53
CA ARG A 74 -13.43 -8.98 -13.98
C ARG A 74 -13.76 -9.76 -15.23
N ARG A 75 -12.79 -9.96 -16.13
CA ARG A 75 -13.02 -10.57 -17.44
C ARG A 75 -12.83 -12.09 -17.44
N LYS A 76 -11.88 -12.58 -16.66
CA LYS A 76 -11.38 -13.96 -16.77
C LYS A 76 -11.87 -14.90 -15.67
N ILE A 77 -12.50 -14.38 -14.62
CA ILE A 77 -12.88 -15.15 -13.44
C ILE A 77 -14.38 -15.11 -13.24
N GLU A 78 -15.00 -16.30 -13.28
CA GLU A 78 -16.46 -16.43 -13.24
C GLU A 78 -17.03 -16.35 -11.82
N THR A 79 -16.36 -16.97 -10.85
CA THR A 79 -16.87 -17.05 -9.47
C THR A 79 -16.46 -15.82 -8.64
N LYS A 80 -17.43 -15.23 -7.92
CA LYS A 80 -17.20 -14.05 -7.06
C LYS A 80 -16.19 -14.31 -5.94
N LEU A 81 -16.13 -15.53 -5.42
CA LEU A 81 -15.20 -15.91 -4.36
C LEU A 81 -13.76 -15.91 -4.89
N ASN A 82 -13.50 -16.54 -6.03
CA ASN A 82 -12.17 -16.54 -6.66
C ASN A 82 -11.74 -15.14 -7.08
N GLN A 83 -12.68 -14.31 -7.54
CA GLN A 83 -12.38 -12.89 -7.83
C GLN A 83 -11.87 -12.15 -6.59
N ASN A 84 -12.50 -12.34 -5.42
CA ASN A 84 -12.08 -11.66 -4.21
C ASN A 84 -10.73 -12.19 -3.69
N ILE A 85 -10.49 -13.50 -3.73
CA ILE A 85 -9.19 -14.08 -3.36
C ILE A 85 -8.08 -13.48 -4.23
N ILE A 86 -8.29 -13.46 -5.54
CA ILE A 86 -7.27 -12.96 -6.48
C ILE A 86 -7.06 -11.45 -6.32
N ARG A 87 -8.10 -10.66 -6.00
CA ARG A 87 -7.91 -9.24 -5.64
C ARG A 87 -7.02 -9.07 -4.41
N ILE A 88 -7.28 -9.83 -3.35
CA ILE A 88 -6.46 -9.77 -2.12
C ILE A 88 -5.02 -10.16 -2.43
N SER A 89 -4.82 -11.29 -3.13
CA SER A 89 -3.49 -11.73 -3.55
C SER A 89 -2.78 -10.70 -4.43
N SER A 90 -3.50 -10.04 -5.33
CA SER A 90 -2.95 -8.99 -6.20
C SER A 90 -2.42 -7.82 -5.39
N ILE A 91 -3.16 -7.35 -4.39
CA ILE A 91 -2.73 -6.24 -3.51
C ILE A 91 -1.49 -6.62 -2.71
N ILE A 92 -1.46 -7.83 -2.16
CA ILE A 92 -0.31 -8.31 -1.39
C ILE A 92 0.94 -8.38 -2.27
N ILE A 93 0.82 -8.97 -3.47
CA ILE A 93 1.93 -9.09 -4.41
C ILE A 93 2.41 -7.70 -4.86
N LEU A 94 1.49 -6.80 -5.19
CA LEU A 94 1.83 -5.44 -5.61
C LEU A 94 2.51 -4.64 -4.52
N SER A 95 1.98 -4.71 -3.30
CA SER A 95 2.55 -4.05 -2.13
C SER A 95 3.99 -4.55 -1.88
N ALA A 96 4.18 -5.88 -1.87
CA ALA A 96 5.51 -6.48 -1.74
C ALA A 96 6.47 -6.05 -2.87
N MET A 97 5.99 -5.99 -4.10
CA MET A 97 6.81 -5.62 -5.27
C MET A 97 7.24 -4.15 -5.22
N ILE A 98 6.33 -3.24 -4.85
CA ILE A 98 6.64 -1.81 -4.75
C ILE A 98 7.58 -1.54 -3.60
N THR A 99 7.41 -2.20 -2.45
CA THR A 99 8.40 -2.02 -1.39
C THR A 99 9.74 -2.63 -1.75
N PHE A 100 9.76 -3.78 -2.43
CA PHE A 100 11.04 -4.31 -2.92
C PHE A 100 11.76 -3.29 -3.81
N ILE A 101 11.03 -2.61 -4.69
CA ILE A 101 11.59 -1.51 -5.51
C ILE A 101 12.07 -0.35 -4.63
N HIS A 102 11.28 0.06 -3.62
CA HIS A 102 11.67 1.12 -2.67
C HIS A 102 12.99 0.76 -1.95
N TYR A 103 13.05 -0.43 -1.37
CA TYR A 103 14.23 -0.95 -0.68
C TYR A 103 15.45 -1.02 -1.61
N VAL A 104 15.29 -1.48 -2.84
CA VAL A 104 16.37 -1.51 -3.84
C VAL A 104 16.82 -0.09 -4.18
N LEU A 105 15.90 0.86 -4.36
CA LEU A 105 16.24 2.26 -4.63
C LEU A 105 17.03 2.89 -3.48
N GLU A 106 16.61 2.64 -2.24
CA GLU A 106 17.26 3.16 -1.04
C GLU A 106 18.66 2.55 -0.88
N PHE A 107 18.78 1.22 -0.88
CA PHE A 107 20.04 0.55 -0.54
C PHE A 107 21.01 0.32 -1.71
N THR A 108 20.53 0.26 -2.96
CA THR A 108 21.39 -0.06 -4.13
C THR A 108 21.83 1.19 -4.89
N LEU A 109 20.99 2.23 -4.91
CA LEU A 109 21.25 3.43 -5.70
C LEU A 109 21.63 4.65 -4.86
N ASP A 110 21.60 4.54 -3.52
CA ASP A 110 21.91 5.64 -2.58
C ASP A 110 21.16 6.93 -2.97
N TRP A 111 19.95 6.75 -3.54
CA TRP A 111 19.19 7.81 -4.18
C TRP A 111 18.41 8.64 -3.14
N ILE A 112 18.25 8.11 -1.93
CA ILE A 112 17.55 8.71 -0.79
C ILE A 112 18.54 8.90 0.36
#